data_AF-A0A2H6FFF8-F1
#
_entry.id   AF-A0A2H6FFF8-F1
#
_cell.length_a   1.000
_cell.length_b   1.000
_cell.length_c   1.000
_cell.angle_alpha   90.00
_cell.angle_beta   90.00
_cell.angle_gamma   90.00
#
_symmetry.space_group_name_H-M   'P 1'
#
loop_
_entity.id
_entity.type
_entity.pdbx_description
1 polymer ?
#
loop_
_entity_poly.entity_id
_entity_poly.type
_entity_poly.pdbx_seq_one_letter_code
_entity_poly.pdbx_strand_id
1 'polypeptide(L)'
;MKKSGKILLIVALNMLLISFAEGGMMMHTPYGDYCPKCSKYGVCPDSLSIGESREAVQSYFKGSQVKIGRLSGKGRFLKMELLKHDKIYDVILFDRKTGRIRSIY
;
A
#
# COMPACT_ATOMS: atom_id res chain seq x y z
N MET A 1 26.13 40.48 -29.49
CA MET A 1 25.23 39.97 -28.42
C MET A 1 24.48 38.73 -28.93
N LYS A 2 25.00 37.50 -28.70
CA LYS A 2 24.37 36.25 -29.23
C LYS A 2 24.69 35.00 -28.38
N LYS A 3 25.10 35.17 -27.11
CA LYS A 3 25.49 34.06 -26.21
C LYS A 3 24.39 33.66 -25.19
N SER A 4 23.37 34.50 -24.99
CA SER A 4 22.40 34.34 -23.89
C SER A 4 21.32 33.27 -24.14
N GLY A 5 21.00 32.96 -25.41
CA GLY A 5 19.95 31.99 -25.74
C GLY A 5 20.33 30.53 -25.46
N LYS A 6 21.62 30.18 -25.57
CA LYS A 6 22.10 28.80 -25.31
C LYS A 6 22.10 28.46 -23.83
N ILE A 7 22.37 29.43 -22.96
CA ILE A 7 22.35 29.24 -21.50
C ILE A 7 20.91 29.01 -21.02
N LEU A 8 19.95 29.78 -21.54
CA LEU A 8 18.53 29.60 -21.21
C LEU A 8 18.01 28.21 -21.60
N LEU A 9 18.47 27.68 -22.74
CA LEU A 9 18.09 26.35 -23.21
C LEU A 9 18.66 25.22 -22.33
N ILE A 10 19.89 25.38 -21.83
CA ILE A 10 20.52 24.40 -20.93
C ILE A 10 19.83 24.40 -19.57
N VAL A 11 19.43 25.57 -19.05
CA VAL A 11 18.69 25.66 -17.78
C VAL A 11 17.30 25.03 -17.91
N ALA A 12 16.59 25.27 -19.02
CA ALA A 12 15.30 24.63 -19.27
C ALA A 12 15.40 23.10 -19.42
N LEU A 13 16.48 22.59 -20.03
CA LEU A 13 16.71 21.16 -20.19
C LEU A 13 17.03 20.47 -18.85
N ASN A 14 17.67 21.16 -17.90
CA ASN A 14 17.96 20.62 -16.57
C ASN A 14 16.72 20.62 -15.65
N MET A 15 15.75 21.53 -15.84
CA MET A 15 14.51 21.51 -15.06
C MET A 15 13.60 20.32 -15.36
N LEU A 16 13.70 19.73 -16.56
CA LEU A 16 12.91 18.55 -16.94
C LEU A 16 13.36 17.26 -16.22
N LEU A 17 14.59 17.21 -15.68
CA LEU A 17 15.14 16.01 -15.04
C LEU A 17 14.75 15.89 -13.55
N ILE A 18 14.19 16.93 -12.94
CA ILE A 18 13.94 16.97 -11.48
C ILE A 18 12.56 16.39 -11.11
N SER A 19 11.72 16.02 -12.07
CA SER A 19 10.33 15.57 -11.80
C SER A 19 10.16 14.09 -11.44
N PHE A 20 11.22 13.34 -11.17
CA PHE A 20 11.13 11.93 -10.74
C PHE A 20 11.74 11.73 -9.35
N ALA A 21 11.17 12.37 -8.34
CA ALA A 21 11.56 12.13 -6.94
C ALA A 21 10.36 12.16 -5.98
N GLU A 22 9.23 11.58 -6.37
CA GLU A 22 8.15 11.22 -5.42
C GLU A 22 7.69 9.80 -5.69
N GLY A 23 8.57 8.86 -5.36
CA GLY A 23 8.28 7.44 -5.39
C GLY A 23 9.15 6.71 -4.38
N GLY A 24 9.43 7.35 -3.25
CA GLY A 24 9.99 6.64 -2.12
C GLY A 24 9.02 5.52 -1.78
N MET A 25 9.35 4.28 -2.17
CA MET A 25 8.73 3.09 -1.63
C MET A 25 8.88 3.21 -0.13
N MET A 26 7.84 3.72 0.53
CA MET A 26 7.75 3.65 1.98
C MET A 26 7.85 2.16 2.25
N MET A 27 8.97 1.74 2.82
CA MET A 27 9.17 0.39 3.31
C MET A 27 8.23 0.28 4.53
N HIS A 28 6.93 0.23 4.24
CA HIS A 28 5.89 0.08 5.22
C HIS A 28 6.18 -1.27 5.83
N THR A 29 6.65 -1.30 7.07
CA THR A 29 6.74 -2.51 7.87
C THR A 29 5.29 -2.92 8.12
N PRO A 30 4.73 -3.84 7.30
CA PRO A 30 3.28 -3.92 7.12
C PRO A 30 2.57 -4.57 8.31
N TYR A 31 3.36 -5.11 9.24
CA TYR A 31 2.89 -5.93 10.34
C TYR A 31 2.84 -5.08 11.62
N GLY A 32 1.62 -4.86 12.11
CA GLY A 32 1.36 -4.02 13.27
C GLY A 32 0.53 -2.77 12.96
N ASP A 33 0.39 -2.44 11.68
CA ASP A 33 -0.33 -1.27 11.19
C ASP A 33 -1.84 -1.50 11.03
N TYR A 34 -2.56 -0.43 10.74
CA TYR A 34 -4.00 -0.41 10.51
C TYR A 34 -4.31 0.06 9.10
N CYS A 35 -5.31 -0.55 8.47
CA CYS A 35 -5.76 -0.13 7.16
C CYS A 35 -6.41 1.29 7.23
N PRO A 36 -6.31 2.09 6.16
CA PRO A 36 -6.81 3.46 6.13
C PRO A 36 -8.34 3.57 6.10
N LYS A 37 -9.08 2.47 5.86
CA LYS A 37 -10.56 2.48 5.94
C LYS A 37 -11.06 2.54 7.39
N CYS A 38 -10.20 2.33 8.39
CA CYS A 38 -10.55 2.46 9.80
C CYS A 38 -9.86 3.72 10.37
N SER A 39 -10.27 4.16 11.56
CA SER A 39 -9.71 5.37 12.16
C SER A 39 -8.17 5.27 12.30
N LYS A 40 -7.49 6.42 12.44
CA LYS A 40 -6.04 6.48 12.71
C LYS A 40 -5.60 5.62 13.90
N TYR A 41 -6.52 5.29 14.81
CA TYR A 41 -6.28 4.47 15.99
C TYR A 41 -6.78 3.02 15.85
N GLY A 42 -7.19 2.61 14.65
CA GLY A 42 -7.61 1.23 14.37
C GLY A 42 -8.99 0.89 14.92
N VAL A 43 -9.96 1.78 14.75
CA VAL A 43 -11.37 1.50 15.09
C VAL A 43 -12.20 1.72 13.84
N CYS A 44 -12.81 0.66 13.33
CA CYS A 44 -13.79 0.75 12.26
C CYS A 44 -15.17 1.01 12.90
N PRO A 45 -16.04 1.86 12.31
CA PRO A 45 -17.38 2.12 12.86
C PRO A 45 -18.19 0.83 13.02
N ASP A 46 -18.06 -0.06 12.03
CA ASP A 46 -18.64 -1.39 11.99
C ASP A 46 -17.57 -2.41 11.57
N SER A 47 -17.85 -3.69 11.83
CA SER A 47 -16.99 -4.76 11.33
C SER A 47 -17.09 -4.83 9.81
N LEU A 48 -15.96 -4.63 9.12
CA LEU A 48 -15.90 -4.69 7.65
C LEU A 48 -16.43 -6.02 7.13
N SER A 49 -17.21 -6.02 6.05
CA SER A 49 -17.58 -7.23 5.31
C SER A 49 -16.36 -7.92 4.69
N ILE A 50 -16.52 -9.13 4.15
CA ILE A 50 -15.43 -9.84 3.47
C ILE A 50 -14.92 -9.04 2.26
N GLY A 51 -15.83 -8.44 1.49
CA GLY A 51 -15.49 -7.60 0.33
C GLY A 51 -14.72 -6.35 0.76
N GLU A 52 -15.25 -5.61 1.74
CA GLU A 52 -14.59 -4.42 2.26
C GLU A 52 -13.22 -4.72 2.87
N SER A 53 -13.08 -5.88 3.51
CA SER A 53 -11.80 -6.34 4.06
C SER A 53 -10.77 -6.60 2.96
N ARG A 54 -11.17 -7.22 1.84
CA ARG A 54 -10.28 -7.40 0.68
C ARG A 54 -9.85 -6.06 0.10
N GLU A 55 -10.79 -5.15 -0.11
CA GLU A 55 -10.49 -3.82 -0.62
C GLU A 55 -9.59 -3.01 0.32
N ALA A 56 -9.83 -3.11 1.64
CA ALA A 56 -9.03 -2.47 2.68
C ALA A 56 -7.57 -2.91 2.60
N VAL A 57 -7.32 -4.21 2.56
CA VAL A 57 -5.96 -4.77 2.48
C VAL A 57 -5.33 -4.47 1.11
N GLN A 58 -6.09 -4.55 0.02
CA GLN A 58 -5.58 -4.19 -1.31
C GLN A 58 -5.20 -2.71 -1.41
N SER A 59 -5.96 -1.83 -0.76
CA SER A 59 -5.67 -0.40 -0.68
C SER A 59 -4.43 -0.13 0.18
N TYR A 60 -4.24 -0.89 1.26
CA TYR A 60 -3.06 -0.82 2.12
C TYR A 60 -1.77 -1.14 1.36
N PHE A 61 -1.81 -2.14 0.47
CA PHE A 61 -0.67 -2.54 -0.36
C PHE A 61 -0.62 -1.83 -1.73
N LYS A 62 -1.41 -0.78 -1.94
CA LYS A 62 -1.44 -0.05 -3.23
C LYS A 62 -0.06 0.53 -3.54
N GLY A 63 0.41 0.33 -4.77
CA GLY A 63 1.75 0.74 -5.21
C GLY A 63 2.85 -0.29 -4.95
N SER A 64 2.52 -1.41 -4.28
CA SER A 64 3.40 -2.57 -4.18
C SER A 64 3.07 -3.62 -5.27
N GLN A 65 3.91 -4.65 -5.39
CA GLN A 65 3.66 -5.81 -6.25
C GLN A 65 2.80 -6.90 -5.57
N VAL A 66 2.21 -6.60 -4.40
CA VAL A 66 1.43 -7.57 -3.62
C VAL A 66 0.01 -7.67 -4.16
N LYS A 67 -0.45 -8.90 -4.36
CA LYS A 67 -1.85 -9.24 -4.68
C LYS A 67 -2.47 -10.03 -3.54
N ILE A 68 -3.79 -9.91 -3.36
CA ILE A 68 -4.52 -10.71 -2.38
C ILE A 68 -4.92 -12.04 -3.03
N GLY A 69 -4.43 -13.14 -2.47
CA GLY A 69 -4.73 -14.49 -2.90
C GLY A 69 -5.98 -15.05 -2.21
N ARG A 70 -5.88 -16.29 -1.73
CA ARG A 70 -6.99 -16.95 -1.04
C ARG A 70 -7.31 -16.22 0.27
N LEU A 71 -8.61 -16.07 0.51
CA LEU A 71 -9.17 -15.54 1.74
C LEU A 71 -9.96 -16.65 2.43
N SER A 72 -9.73 -16.81 3.73
CA SER A 72 -10.42 -17.79 4.57
C SER A 72 -10.68 -17.22 5.96
N GLY A 73 -11.62 -17.83 6.69
CA GLY A 73 -12.02 -17.38 8.03
C GLY A 73 -13.46 -16.91 8.11
N LYS A 74 -13.95 -16.78 9.34
CA LYS A 74 -15.32 -16.34 9.68
C LYS A 74 -15.26 -15.45 10.92
N GLY A 75 -16.29 -14.63 11.13
CA GLY A 75 -16.35 -13.73 12.28
C GLY A 75 -15.29 -12.62 12.18
N ARG A 76 -14.72 -12.22 13.32
CA ARG A 76 -13.85 -11.03 13.43
C ARG A 76 -12.57 -11.08 12.58
N PHE A 77 -11.97 -12.25 12.37
CA PHE A 77 -10.66 -12.37 11.75
C PHE A 77 -10.73 -13.06 10.39
N LEU A 78 -9.97 -12.56 9.43
CA LEU A 78 -9.78 -13.17 8.11
C LEU A 78 -8.30 -13.51 7.90
N LYS A 79 -8.02 -14.73 7.48
CA LYS A 79 -6.70 -15.16 7.01
C LYS A 79 -6.62 -14.88 5.51
N MET A 80 -5.61 -14.12 5.09
CA MET A 80 -5.42 -13.74 3.70
C MET A 80 -4.00 -14.06 3.22
N GLU A 81 -3.88 -14.76 2.11
CA GLU A 81 -2.61 -14.98 1.44
C GLU A 81 -2.20 -13.71 0.68
N LEU A 82 -0.94 -13.29 0.85
CA LEU A 82 -0.32 -12.22 0.08
C LEU A 82 0.57 -12.85 -0.98
N LEU A 83 0.32 -12.52 -2.24
CA LEU A 83 1.03 -13.07 -3.39
C LEU A 83 1.98 -12.03 -3.97
N LYS A 84 3.20 -12.44 -4.34
CA LYS A 84 4.16 -11.64 -5.12
C LYS A 84 4.71 -12.51 -6.24
N HIS A 85 4.62 -12.05 -7.49
CA HIS A 85 4.95 -12.86 -8.67
C HIS A 85 4.27 -14.23 -8.65
N ASP A 86 2.98 -14.24 -8.29
CA ASP A 86 2.10 -15.41 -8.20
C ASP A 86 2.56 -16.52 -7.22
N LYS A 87 3.52 -16.21 -6.34
CA LYS A 87 3.93 -17.03 -5.20
C LYS A 87 3.43 -16.42 -3.91
N ILE A 88 3.08 -17.28 -2.93
CA ILE A 88 2.76 -16.82 -1.58
C ILE A 88 4.03 -16.20 -0.99
N TYR A 89 3.97 -14.91 -0.72
CA TYR A 89 5.01 -14.12 -0.07
C TYR A 89 4.80 -14.10 1.45
N ASP A 90 3.54 -14.01 1.89
CA ASP A 90 3.18 -14.03 3.31
C ASP A 90 1.71 -14.47 3.49
N VAL A 91 1.31 -14.74 4.72
CA VAL A 91 -0.08 -14.87 5.10
C VAL A 91 -0.38 -14.02 6.33
N ILE A 92 -1.39 -13.17 6.20
CA ILE A 92 -1.80 -12.25 7.25
C ILE A 92 -3.09 -12.67 7.94
N LEU A 93 -3.23 -12.24 9.18
CA LEU A 93 -4.50 -12.17 9.90
C LEU A 93 -4.98 -10.72 9.91
N PHE A 94 -6.15 -10.50 9.32
CA PHE A 94 -6.83 -9.21 9.29
C PHE A 94 -7.95 -9.14 10.33
N ASP A 95 -7.90 -8.16 11.23
CA ASP A 95 -8.97 -7.89 12.19
C ASP A 95 -10.01 -6.95 11.58
N ARG A 96 -11.19 -7.48 11.26
CA ARG A 96 -12.29 -6.74 10.63
C ARG A 96 -12.89 -5.64 11.50
N LYS A 97 -12.66 -5.69 12.83
CA LYS A 97 -13.17 -4.68 13.77
C LYS A 97 -12.24 -3.47 13.88
N THR A 98 -10.93 -3.69 13.70
CA THR A 98 -9.93 -2.65 13.92
C THR A 98 -9.16 -2.27 12.66
N GLY A 99 -9.28 -3.05 11.58
CA GLY A 99 -8.48 -2.90 10.36
C GLY A 99 -7.01 -3.33 10.53
N ARG A 100 -6.68 -4.03 11.62
CA ARG A 100 -5.29 -4.36 11.97
C ARG A 100 -4.77 -5.49 11.08
N ILE A 101 -3.55 -5.35 10.60
CA ILE A 101 -2.85 -6.33 9.77
C ILE A 101 -1.67 -6.93 10.56
N ARG A 102 -1.59 -8.26 10.61
CA ARG A 102 -0.47 -8.98 11.26
C ARG A 102 -0.05 -10.17 10.39
N SER A 103 1.25 -10.35 10.18
CA SER A 103 1.77 -11.65 9.70
C SER A 103 1.48 -12.72 10.75
N ILE A 104 1.28 -13.96 10.30
CA ILE A 104 1.17 -15.15 11.15
C ILE A 104 2.19 -16.25 10.79
N TYR A 105 3.22 -15.91 10.00
CA TYR A 105 4.37 -16.77 9.68
C TYR A 105 5.69 -16.02 9.88
#